data_AF-K4QUX0-F1
#
_entry.id   AF-K4QUX0-F1
#
_cell.length_a   1.000
_cell.length_b   1.000
_cell.length_c   1.000
_cell.angle_alpha   90.00
_cell.angle_beta   90.00
_cell.angle_gamma   90.00
#
_symmetry.space_group_name_H-M   'P 1'
#
loop_
_entity.id
_entity.type
_entity.pdbx_description
1 polymer ?
#
loop_
_entity_poly.entity_id
_entity_poly.type
_entity_poly.pdbx_seq_one_letter_code
_entity_poly.pdbx_strand_id
1 'polypeptide(L)'
;MTQTQPDEAARITDVYLLFAHEPYFPSGGAQEINTTVVAADSLLHPQVQQPDGTRIHYRLTQGRQPGEIIPLATLSHELGGGADWPTVGDWEKVTTDLVQLVHAGECDALSLGLPEIARALVCTGPHSHVRAFDATADDFLTYGPKERAAVLIEIDTFLSCLIAEQEFWPGDGLLPPLNQSS
;
A
#
# COMPACT_ATOMS: atom_id res chain seq x y z
N MET A 1 -11.31 -36.42 -18.38
CA MET A 1 -10.56 -35.20 -18.66
C MET A 1 -10.85 -34.24 -17.53
N THR A 2 -9.89 -34.04 -16.65
CA THR A 2 -10.01 -33.24 -15.43
C THR A 2 -10.00 -31.77 -15.80
N GLN A 3 -11.10 -31.10 -15.50
CA GLN A 3 -11.23 -29.65 -15.62
C GLN A 3 -10.50 -29.04 -14.43
N THR A 4 -9.35 -28.42 -14.68
CA THR A 4 -8.60 -27.64 -13.70
C THR A 4 -9.50 -26.49 -13.25
N GLN A 5 -9.97 -26.54 -12.00
CA GLN A 5 -10.58 -25.37 -11.35
C GLN A 5 -9.54 -24.24 -11.40
N PRO A 6 -9.84 -23.08 -12.00
CA PRO A 6 -9.02 -21.90 -11.81
C PRO A 6 -9.21 -21.43 -10.37
N ASP A 7 -8.22 -21.80 -9.56
CA ASP A 7 -7.72 -21.07 -8.40
C ASP A 7 -8.78 -20.34 -7.54
N GLU A 8 -9.65 -21.12 -6.91
CA GLU A 8 -10.53 -20.63 -5.84
C GLU A 8 -9.72 -20.28 -4.57
N ALA A 9 -8.45 -20.73 -4.49
CA ALA A 9 -7.49 -20.39 -3.45
C ALA A 9 -6.80 -19.04 -3.68
N ALA A 10 -6.58 -18.61 -4.93
CA ALA A 10 -6.07 -17.27 -5.25
C ALA A 10 -7.06 -16.13 -4.93
N ARG A 11 -8.38 -16.41 -4.85
CA ARG A 11 -9.40 -15.38 -4.56
C ARG A 11 -9.49 -14.94 -3.10
N ILE A 12 -8.57 -15.36 -2.23
CA ILE A 12 -8.70 -15.24 -0.76
C ILE A 12 -7.94 -14.03 -0.17
N THR A 13 -7.15 -13.26 -0.93
CA THR A 13 -6.15 -12.37 -0.30
C THR A 13 -5.88 -11.02 -0.96
N ASP A 14 -6.92 -10.32 -1.42
CA ASP A 14 -6.78 -8.96 -1.94
C ASP A 14 -6.58 -7.92 -0.83
N VAL A 15 -5.51 -8.07 -0.04
CA VAL A 15 -5.03 -7.00 0.84
C VAL A 15 -4.18 -6.08 -0.02
N TYR A 16 -4.29 -4.77 0.19
CA TYR A 16 -3.55 -3.78 -0.58
C TYR A 16 -2.55 -3.04 0.29
N LEU A 17 -1.36 -2.77 -0.24
CA LEU A 17 -0.37 -1.92 0.42
C LEU A 17 -0.51 -0.49 -0.12
N LEU A 18 -0.74 0.47 0.77
CA LEU A 18 -0.62 1.90 0.47
C LEU A 18 0.71 2.43 1.00
N PHE A 19 1.50 3.08 0.17
CA PHE A 19 2.76 3.70 0.59
C PHE A 19 2.97 5.05 -0.10
N ALA A 20 3.63 5.96 0.62
CA ALA A 20 4.13 7.20 0.05
C ALA A 20 5.57 7.01 -0.43
N HIS A 21 5.94 7.76 -1.45
CA HIS A 21 7.28 7.77 -2.02
C HIS A 21 7.66 9.20 -2.42
N GLU A 22 8.91 9.37 -2.88
CA GLU A 22 9.35 10.65 -3.42
C GLU A 22 8.44 11.07 -4.59
N PRO A 23 7.95 12.32 -4.61
CA PRO A 23 7.02 12.74 -5.64
C PRO A 23 7.64 12.73 -7.04
N TYR A 24 6.85 12.35 -8.05
CA TYR A 24 7.25 12.41 -9.45
C TYR A 24 6.09 12.88 -10.33
N PHE A 25 6.41 13.36 -11.53
CA PHE A 25 5.42 13.73 -12.53
C PHE A 25 5.41 12.68 -13.65
N PRO A 26 4.30 11.97 -13.89
CA PRO A 26 4.18 11.09 -15.04
C PRO A 26 4.33 11.89 -16.34
N SER A 27 4.85 11.24 -17.39
CA SER A 27 5.15 11.91 -18.67
C SER A 27 3.90 12.62 -19.23
N GLY A 28 3.96 13.96 -19.31
CA GLY A 28 2.85 14.78 -19.80
C GLY A 28 1.76 15.10 -18.77
N GLY A 29 1.91 14.69 -17.51
CA GLY A 29 0.99 14.98 -16.42
C GLY A 29 1.27 16.32 -15.73
N ALA A 30 0.21 17.08 -15.43
CA ALA A 30 0.28 18.24 -14.54
C ALA A 30 0.16 17.87 -13.05
N GLN A 31 -0.27 16.64 -12.75
CA GLN A 31 -0.49 16.14 -11.41
C GLN A 31 0.74 15.40 -10.89
N GLU A 32 1.23 15.83 -9.73
CA GLU A 32 2.30 15.16 -8.99
C GLU A 32 1.77 13.87 -8.35
N ILE A 33 2.48 12.76 -8.50
CA ILE A 33 2.18 11.49 -7.84
C ILE A 33 3.12 11.31 -6.66
N ASN A 34 2.56 11.03 -5.48
CA ASN A 34 3.31 10.96 -4.23
C ASN A 34 2.92 9.77 -3.33
N THR A 35 1.93 8.99 -3.77
CA THR A 35 1.44 7.79 -3.10
C THR A 35 0.99 6.76 -4.11
N THR A 36 1.11 5.49 -3.74
CA THR A 36 0.76 4.36 -4.61
C THR A 36 0.10 3.25 -3.80
N VAL A 37 -0.93 2.64 -4.37
CA VAL A 37 -1.53 1.39 -3.88
C VAL A 37 -1.18 0.26 -4.84
N VAL A 38 -0.74 -0.87 -4.29
CA VAL A 38 -0.49 -2.13 -5.03
C VAL A 38 -1.16 -3.30 -4.30
N ALA A 39 -1.39 -4.41 -5.01
CA ALA A 39 -1.75 -5.67 -4.38
C ALA A 39 -0.62 -6.09 -3.42
N ALA A 40 -0.97 -6.65 -2.25
CA ALA A 40 0.02 -7.18 -1.32
C ALA A 40 0.97 -8.16 -2.01
N ASP A 41 0.43 -8.99 -2.89
CA ASP A 41 1.14 -10.03 -3.63
C ASP A 41 2.26 -9.48 -4.54
N SER A 42 2.24 -8.19 -4.91
CA SER A 42 3.37 -7.55 -5.61
C SER A 42 4.66 -7.56 -4.79
N LEU A 43 4.58 -7.68 -3.46
CA LEU A 43 5.74 -7.87 -2.59
C LEU A 43 6.44 -9.23 -2.81
N LEU A 44 5.78 -10.18 -3.45
CA LEU A 44 6.30 -11.50 -3.79
C LEU A 44 6.98 -11.51 -5.17
N HIS A 45 6.96 -10.39 -5.89
CA HIS A 45 7.57 -10.30 -7.21
C HIS A 45 9.10 -10.47 -7.11
N PRO A 46 9.75 -11.19 -8.05
CA PRO A 46 11.20 -11.46 -8.01
C PRO A 46 12.10 -10.22 -8.07
N GLN A 47 11.58 -9.09 -8.56
CA GLN A 47 12.31 -7.82 -8.60
C GLN A 47 12.19 -7.02 -7.29
N VAL A 48 11.31 -7.40 -6.36
CA VAL A 48 11.31 -6.87 -5.00
C VAL A 48 12.39 -7.58 -4.20
N GLN A 49 13.15 -6.84 -3.40
CA GLN A 49 14.19 -7.40 -2.52
C GLN A 49 13.64 -8.52 -1.63
N GLN A 50 14.13 -9.74 -1.82
CA GLN A 50 13.81 -10.90 -1.00
C GLN A 50 14.96 -11.23 -0.04
N PRO A 51 14.69 -11.75 1.18
CA PRO A 51 13.40 -12.21 1.69
C PRO A 51 12.51 -11.12 2.29
N ASP A 52 12.89 -9.84 2.19
CA ASP A 52 12.20 -8.73 2.83
C ASP A 52 10.77 -8.58 2.30
N GLY A 53 10.58 -8.61 0.98
CA GLY A 53 9.26 -8.59 0.35
C GLY A 53 8.32 -9.68 0.90
N THR A 54 8.78 -10.93 0.96
CA THR A 54 7.95 -12.04 1.49
C THR A 54 7.65 -11.87 2.99
N ARG A 55 8.57 -11.32 3.78
CA ARG A 55 8.35 -11.05 5.21
C ARG A 55 7.36 -9.91 5.43
N ILE A 56 7.44 -8.86 4.63
CA ILE A 56 6.49 -7.75 4.65
C ILE A 56 5.12 -8.22 4.21
N HIS A 57 5.03 -9.02 3.13
CA HIS A 57 3.80 -9.64 2.66
C HIS A 57 3.11 -10.44 3.77
N TYR A 58 3.87 -11.29 4.46
CA TYR A 58 3.34 -12.07 5.57
C TYR A 58 2.71 -11.18 6.64
N ARG A 59 3.43 -10.13 7.08
CA ARG A 59 2.93 -9.18 8.08
C ARG A 59 1.72 -8.40 7.60
N LEU A 60 1.73 -7.99 6.34
CA LEU A 60 0.67 -7.22 5.71
C LEU A 60 -0.64 -8.01 5.69
N THR A 61 -0.58 -9.31 5.39
CA THR A 61 -1.76 -10.18 5.20
C THR A 61 -2.26 -10.86 6.48
N GLN A 62 -1.47 -10.91 7.56
CA GLN A 62 -1.91 -11.52 8.82
C GLN A 62 -3.13 -10.80 9.42
N GLY A 63 -4.22 -11.54 9.63
CA GLY A 63 -5.40 -11.07 10.35
C GLY A 63 -6.21 -9.99 9.62
N ARG A 64 -5.97 -9.78 8.32
CA ARG A 64 -6.68 -8.78 7.51
C ARG A 64 -7.96 -9.31 6.91
N GLN A 65 -8.81 -8.37 6.52
CA GLN A 65 -9.96 -8.67 5.67
C GLN A 65 -9.59 -8.57 4.19
N PRO A 66 -10.21 -9.38 3.30
CA PRO A 66 -10.11 -9.16 1.87
C PRO A 66 -10.57 -7.75 1.49
N GLY A 67 -9.86 -7.09 0.58
CA GLY A 67 -10.09 -5.71 0.15
C GLY A 67 -9.43 -4.66 1.03
N GLU A 68 -8.83 -5.02 2.17
CA GLU A 68 -8.34 -4.04 3.14
C GLU A 68 -7.09 -3.30 2.61
N ILE A 69 -7.17 -1.96 2.57
CA ILE A 69 -6.04 -1.09 2.24
C ILE A 69 -5.26 -0.79 3.51
N ILE A 70 -4.01 -1.25 3.55
CA ILE A 70 -3.11 -1.09 4.69
C ILE A 70 -2.01 -0.08 4.34
N PRO A 71 -2.01 1.10 4.97
CA PRO A 71 -0.89 2.03 4.84
C PRO A 71 0.37 1.46 5.48
N LEU A 72 1.54 1.69 4.88
CA LEU A 72 2.83 1.30 5.45
C LEU A 72 3.05 1.86 6.86
N ALA A 73 2.46 3.03 7.15
CA ALA A 73 2.48 3.63 8.49
C ALA A 73 1.63 2.84 9.52
N THR A 74 0.54 2.17 9.08
CA THR A 74 -0.18 1.21 9.94
C THR A 74 0.72 0.03 10.27
N LEU A 75 1.38 -0.55 9.27
CA LEU A 75 2.30 -1.68 9.49
C LEU A 75 3.47 -1.27 10.39
N SER A 76 4.03 -0.08 10.19
CA SER A 76 5.05 0.50 11.07
C SER A 76 4.54 0.66 12.50
N HIS A 77 3.31 1.13 12.68
CA HIS A 77 2.71 1.26 14.01
C HIS A 77 2.61 -0.09 14.74
N GLU A 78 2.17 -1.13 14.05
CA GLU A 78 2.08 -2.50 14.59
C GLU A 78 3.45 -3.09 14.92
N LEU A 79 4.50 -2.67 14.21
CA LEU A 79 5.90 -3.00 14.46
C LEU A 79 6.55 -2.07 15.49
N GLY A 80 5.85 -1.83 16.60
CA GLY A 80 6.36 -1.02 17.72
C GLY A 80 6.64 0.44 17.33
N GLY A 81 5.83 1.02 16.43
CA GLY A 81 6.08 2.36 15.87
C GLY A 81 7.27 2.42 14.89
N GLY A 82 7.66 1.28 14.33
CA GLY A 82 8.74 1.12 13.36
C GLY A 82 10.05 0.61 13.98
N ALA A 83 10.11 0.46 15.30
CA ALA A 83 11.29 -0.06 15.99
C ALA A 83 11.65 -1.49 15.57
N ASP A 84 10.65 -2.30 15.18
CA ASP A 84 10.84 -3.72 14.88
C ASP A 84 11.11 -3.99 13.39
N TRP A 85 11.15 -2.95 12.53
CA TRP A 85 11.48 -3.09 11.11
C TRP A 85 12.77 -3.87 10.82
N PRO A 86 13.88 -3.68 11.56
CA PRO A 86 15.11 -4.45 11.34
C PRO A 86 14.95 -5.97 11.49
N THR A 87 13.89 -6.44 12.16
CA THR A 87 13.58 -7.87 12.31
C THR A 87 12.71 -8.40 11.15
N VAL A 88 12.07 -7.51 10.39
CA VAL A 88 11.20 -7.83 9.26
C VAL A 88 11.95 -7.68 7.94
N GLY A 89 12.52 -6.51 7.66
CA GLY A 89 13.20 -6.23 6.40
C GLY A 89 13.42 -4.74 6.14
N ASP A 90 14.14 -4.45 5.06
CA ASP A 90 14.42 -3.08 4.61
C ASP A 90 13.23 -2.53 3.82
N TRP A 91 12.27 -1.92 4.53
CA TRP A 91 11.04 -1.41 3.92
C TRP A 91 11.31 -0.29 2.91
N GLU A 92 12.37 0.52 3.08
CA GLU A 92 12.71 1.63 2.19
C GLU A 92 13.17 1.11 0.82
N LYS A 93 13.97 0.04 0.81
CA LYS A 93 14.34 -0.63 -0.45
C LYS A 93 13.15 -1.32 -1.09
N VAL A 94 12.33 -2.00 -0.31
CA VAL A 94 11.12 -2.65 -0.83
C VAL A 94 10.16 -1.64 -1.46
N THR A 95 9.91 -0.49 -0.84
CA THR A 95 9.08 0.55 -1.47
C THR A 95 9.73 1.11 -2.73
N THR A 96 11.05 1.27 -2.75
CA THR A 96 11.79 1.68 -3.95
C THR A 96 11.61 0.68 -5.10
N ASP A 97 11.76 -0.62 -4.83
CA ASP A 97 11.57 -1.68 -5.82
C ASP A 97 10.14 -1.72 -6.35
N LEU A 98 9.14 -1.54 -5.46
CA LEU A 98 7.73 -1.45 -5.85
C LEU A 98 7.47 -0.24 -6.77
N VAL A 99 8.06 0.93 -6.50
CA VAL A 99 7.93 2.08 -7.42
C VAL A 99 8.52 1.74 -8.79
N GLN A 100 9.67 1.06 -8.84
CA GLN A 100 10.28 0.66 -10.11
C GLN A 100 9.39 -0.34 -10.87
N LEU A 101 8.77 -1.29 -10.19
CA LEU A 101 7.83 -2.23 -10.78
C LEU A 101 6.64 -1.53 -11.42
N VAL A 102 6.03 -0.60 -10.68
CA VAL A 102 4.91 0.20 -11.17
C VAL A 102 5.31 1.05 -12.38
N HIS A 103 6.50 1.65 -12.36
CA HIS A 103 7.01 2.43 -13.50
C HIS A 103 7.31 1.58 -14.73
N ALA A 104 7.74 0.33 -14.53
CA ALA A 104 7.99 -0.61 -15.61
C ALA A 104 6.70 -1.24 -16.18
N GLY A 105 5.56 -1.11 -15.48
CA GLY A 105 4.31 -1.77 -15.85
C GLY A 105 4.33 -3.28 -15.58
N GLU A 106 5.13 -3.72 -14.62
CA GLU A 106 5.29 -5.12 -14.22
C GLU A 106 4.34 -5.52 -13.08
N CYS A 107 3.49 -4.60 -12.63
CA CYS A 107 2.29 -4.84 -11.82
C CYS A 107 1.29 -3.69 -12.00
N ASP A 108 0.02 -3.95 -11.66
CA ASP A 108 -0.99 -2.90 -11.59
C ASP A 108 -0.84 -2.08 -10.31
N ALA A 109 -1.14 -0.78 -10.44
CA ALA A 109 -1.08 0.15 -9.33
C ALA A 109 -2.10 1.27 -9.46
N LEU A 110 -2.57 1.76 -8.32
CA LEU A 110 -3.31 3.00 -8.22
C LEU A 110 -2.36 4.09 -7.72
N SER A 111 -1.84 4.87 -8.66
CA SER A 111 -0.96 6.01 -8.40
C SER A 111 -1.79 7.26 -8.10
N LEU A 112 -1.53 7.89 -6.95
CA LEU A 112 -2.34 8.98 -6.41
C LEU A 112 -1.47 10.21 -6.10
N GLY A 113 -1.95 11.36 -6.55
CA GLY A 113 -1.46 12.66 -6.12
C GLY A 113 -2.28 13.18 -4.95
N LEU A 114 -2.02 12.67 -3.74
CA LEU A 114 -2.78 13.08 -2.57
C LEU A 114 -2.42 14.51 -2.14
N PRO A 115 -3.41 15.31 -1.71
CA PRO A 115 -3.15 16.58 -1.03
C PRO A 115 -2.25 16.38 0.20
N GLU A 116 -1.48 17.41 0.56
CA GLU A 116 -0.46 17.33 1.63
C GLU A 116 -1.00 16.76 2.95
N ILE A 117 -2.18 17.20 3.39
CA ILE A 117 -2.80 16.70 4.64
C ILE A 117 -3.26 15.25 4.51
N ALA A 118 -3.84 14.86 3.37
CA ALA A 118 -4.24 13.48 3.13
C ALA A 118 -3.02 12.54 3.12
N ARG A 119 -1.94 12.96 2.45
CA ARG A 119 -0.66 12.25 2.47
C ARG A 119 -0.10 12.12 3.90
N ALA A 120 -0.08 13.21 4.67
CA ALA A 120 0.41 13.19 6.04
C ALA A 120 -0.41 12.24 6.94
N LEU A 121 -1.74 12.18 6.76
CA LEU A 121 -2.62 11.28 7.51
C LEU A 121 -2.35 9.80 7.22
N VAL A 122 -2.09 9.43 5.96
CA VAL A 122 -1.78 8.03 5.60
C VAL A 122 -0.34 7.63 5.92
N CYS A 123 0.58 8.61 6.02
CA CYS A 123 1.97 8.41 6.43
C CYS A 123 2.20 8.39 7.95
N THR A 124 1.17 8.63 8.76
CA THR A 124 1.25 8.59 10.21
C THR A 124 0.45 7.42 10.78
N GLY A 125 0.73 7.08 12.04
CA GLY A 125 0.08 5.96 12.72
C GLY A 125 -1.45 6.11 12.74
N PRO A 126 -2.21 5.00 12.83
CA PRO A 126 -3.67 5.01 12.71
C PRO A 126 -4.40 5.84 13.78
N HIS A 127 -3.73 6.15 14.90
CA HIS A 127 -4.25 6.95 16.00
C HIS A 127 -3.56 8.33 16.14
N SER A 128 -2.67 8.66 15.20
CA SER A 128 -1.94 9.93 15.20
C SER A 128 -2.82 11.10 14.78
N HIS A 129 -2.36 12.31 15.11
CA HIS A 129 -2.98 13.55 14.69
C HIS A 129 -1.96 14.38 13.89
N VAL A 130 -2.42 14.99 12.80
CA VAL A 130 -1.66 15.91 11.94
C VAL A 130 -2.16 17.32 12.22
N ARG A 131 -1.24 18.27 12.40
CA ARG A 131 -1.57 19.68 12.60
C ARG A 131 -1.12 20.48 11.38
N ALA A 132 -2.03 21.26 10.81
CA ALA A 132 -1.76 22.19 9.72
C ALA A 132 -1.87 23.61 10.24
N PHE A 133 -0.92 24.46 9.87
CA PHE A 133 -1.02 25.89 10.15
C PHE A 133 -1.88 26.56 9.07
N ASP A 134 -2.94 27.25 9.49
CA ASP A 134 -3.77 28.08 8.63
C ASP A 134 -3.32 29.54 8.76
N ALA A 135 -2.56 30.00 7.77
CA ALA A 135 -2.06 31.37 7.74
C ALA A 135 -3.18 32.42 7.58
N THR A 136 -4.37 32.04 7.15
CA THR A 136 -5.51 32.96 6.99
C THR A 136 -6.22 33.20 8.32
N ALA A 137 -6.30 32.16 9.17
CA ALA A 137 -6.90 32.22 10.49
C ALA A 137 -5.87 32.52 11.60
N ASP A 138 -4.57 32.47 11.29
CA ASP A 138 -3.46 32.50 12.26
C ASP A 138 -3.63 31.44 13.36
N ASP A 139 -4.07 30.24 12.97
CA ASP A 139 -4.41 29.15 13.89
C ASP A 139 -3.98 27.78 13.33
N PHE A 140 -4.12 26.72 14.14
CA PHE A 140 -3.84 25.34 13.75
C PHE A 140 -5.10 24.51 13.62
N LEU A 141 -5.28 23.89 12.46
CA LEU A 141 -6.26 22.83 12.24
C LEU A 141 -5.64 21.49 12.62
N THR A 142 -6.39 20.68 13.36
CA THR A 142 -5.97 19.33 13.76
C THR A 142 -6.84 18.29 13.06
N TYR A 143 -6.18 17.35 12.40
CA TYR A 143 -6.77 16.23 11.68
C TYR A 143 -6.36 14.94 12.39
N GLY A 144 -7.27 14.00 12.55
CA GLY A 144 -7.05 12.80 13.33
C GLY A 144 -7.53 11.52 12.65
N PRO A 145 -7.82 10.47 13.44
CA PRO A 145 -8.21 9.16 12.91
C PRO A 145 -9.46 9.18 12.03
N LYS A 146 -10.40 10.10 12.30
CA LYS A 146 -11.63 10.24 11.50
C LYS A 146 -11.32 10.72 10.09
N GLU A 147 -10.48 11.75 9.97
CA GLU A 147 -10.07 12.32 8.70
C GLU A 147 -9.19 11.32 7.92
N ARG A 148 -8.31 10.61 8.62
CA ARG A 148 -7.55 9.50 8.03
C ARG A 148 -8.46 8.41 7.46
N ALA A 149 -9.50 8.00 8.19
CA ALA A 149 -10.46 7.01 7.71
C ALA A 149 -11.23 7.50 6.47
N ALA A 150 -11.59 8.79 6.42
CA ALA A 150 -12.23 9.38 5.24
C ALA A 150 -11.33 9.31 4.00
N VAL A 151 -10.02 9.60 4.15
CA VAL A 151 -9.04 9.46 3.05
C VAL A 151 -8.96 8.02 2.57
N LEU A 152 -8.92 7.04 3.48
CA LEU A 152 -8.86 5.62 3.08
C LEU A 152 -10.13 5.15 2.38
N ILE A 153 -11.32 5.61 2.79
CA ILE A 153 -12.59 5.32 2.12
C ILE A 153 -12.61 5.90 0.69
N GLU A 154 -12.05 7.09 0.50
CA GLU A 154 -11.94 7.70 -0.83
C GLU A 154 -11.02 6.88 -1.74
N ILE A 155 -9.85 6.48 -1.24
CA ILE A 155 -8.90 5.61 -1.97
C ILE A 155 -9.56 4.27 -2.31
N ASP A 156 -10.26 3.65 -1.35
CA ASP A 156 -11.00 2.40 -1.54
C ASP A 156 -12.08 2.53 -2.62
N THR A 157 -12.76 3.67 -2.69
CA THR A 157 -13.73 3.94 -3.76
C THR A 157 -13.07 3.96 -5.13
N PHE A 158 -11.93 4.63 -5.27
CA PHE A 158 -11.17 4.65 -6.53
C PHE A 158 -10.66 3.27 -6.93
N LEU A 159 -10.11 2.53 -5.97
CA LEU A 159 -9.61 1.18 -6.19
C LEU A 159 -10.74 0.22 -6.59
N SER A 160 -11.88 0.29 -5.90
CA SER A 160 -13.06 -0.51 -6.22
C SER A 160 -13.59 -0.26 -7.63
N CYS A 161 -13.57 0.99 -8.10
CA CYS A 161 -13.93 1.32 -9.48
C CYS A 161 -12.96 0.67 -10.49
N LEU A 162 -11.66 0.68 -10.20
CA LEU A 162 -10.66 0.06 -11.06
C LEU A 162 -10.84 -1.47 -11.12
N ILE A 163 -11.02 -2.11 -9.96
CA ILE A 163 -11.19 -3.57 -9.85
C ILE A 163 -12.48 -4.05 -10.53
N ALA A 164 -13.53 -3.22 -10.53
CA ALA A 164 -14.78 -3.54 -11.22
C ALA A 164 -14.61 -3.65 -12.74
N GLU A 165 -13.60 -2.99 -13.32
CA GLU A 165 -13.30 -3.04 -14.75
C GLU A 165 -12.31 -4.16 -15.10
N GLN A 166 -11.31 -4.40 -14.24
CA GLN A 166 -10.27 -5.40 -14.44
C GLN A 166 -9.71 -5.91 -13.12
N GLU A 167 -9.35 -7.19 -13.05
CA GLU A 167 -8.61 -7.73 -11.90
C GLU A 167 -7.30 -6.97 -11.68
N PHE A 168 -7.01 -6.58 -10.44
CA PHE A 168 -5.83 -5.77 -10.10
C PHE A 168 -4.59 -6.67 -10.01
N TRP A 169 -3.85 -6.75 -11.12
CA TRP A 169 -2.82 -7.74 -11.34
C TRP A 169 -1.55 -7.46 -10.51
N PRO A 170 -1.10 -8.40 -9.66
CA PRO A 170 0.06 -8.20 -8.78
C PRO A 170 1.43 -8.31 -9.48
N GLY A 171 1.46 -8.71 -10.75
CA GLY A 171 2.68 -9.07 -11.48
C GLY A 171 2.78 -10.58 -11.74
N ASP A 172 3.74 -10.98 -12.57
CA ASP A 172 3.97 -12.39 -12.95
C ASP A 172 5.10 -13.05 -12.13
N GLY A 173 5.12 -14.38 -12.14
CA GLY A 173 6.24 -15.15 -11.58
C GLY A 173 6.44 -14.99 -10.07
N LEU A 174 5.36 -14.68 -9.34
CA LEU A 174 5.39 -14.44 -7.90
C LEU A 174 5.97 -15.63 -7.13
N LEU A 175 6.80 -15.32 -6.13
CA LEU A 175 7.32 -16.30 -5.20
C LEU A 175 6.21 -16.77 -4.25
N PRO A 176 6.29 -18.01 -3.72
CA PRO A 176 5.32 -18.48 -2.76
C PRO A 176 5.35 -17.64 -1.47
N PRO A 177 4.19 -17.32 -0.86
CA PRO A 177 4.14 -16.59 0.40
C PRO A 177 4.75 -17.42 1.54
N LEU A 178 5.19 -16.75 2.62
CA LEU A 178 5.57 -17.46 3.83
C LEU A 178 4.34 -18.18 4.40
N ASN A 179 4.42 -19.51 4.49
CA ASN A 179 3.34 -20.34 5.01
C ASN A 179 2.92 -19.88 6.41
N GLN A 180 1.61 -19.71 6.60
CA GLN A 180 0.99 -19.60 7.92
C GLN A 180 1.09 -20.95 8.64
N SER A 181 2.25 -21.25 9.20
CA SER A 181 2.42 -22.43 10.04
C SER A 181 1.89 -22.06 11.42
N SER A 182 0.62 -22.43 11.68
CA SER A 182 0.02 -22.41 13.02
C SER A 182 0.67 -23.45 13.93
#